data_AF-A0A1A2B191-F1
#
_entry.id   AF-A0A1A2B191-F1
#
_cell.length_a   1.000
_cell.length_b   1.000
_cell.length_c   1.000
_cell.angle_alpha   90.00
_cell.angle_beta   90.00
_cell.angle_gamma   90.00
#
_symmetry.space_group_name_H-M   'P 1'
#
loop_
_entity.id
_entity.type
_entity.pdbx_description
1 polymer ?
#
loop_
_entity_poly.entity_id
_entity_poly.type
_entity_poly.pdbx_seq_one_letter_code
_entity_poly.pdbx_strand_id
1 'polypeptide(L)'
;MPGDTFTSPKPAQGVPKGAAVGFWNRDHSRVIDDRIIIAPDSATAEKAFEAEKKKISTALPDTTLTDAPVGQGGALGVAKSKDGSKAVNTIAFHEGQAVVTMELDSPADDPLSQNFAIAVAQKQDAAVKSGLSDKTAPQS
;
A
#
# COMPACT_ATOMS: atom_id res chain seq x y z
N MET A 1 4.14 -16.00 9.58
CA MET A 1 3.01 -15.14 10.00
C MET A 1 2.00 -15.97 10.79
N PRO A 2 1.71 -15.71 12.09
CA PRO A 2 2.40 -14.84 13.06
C PRO A 2 3.89 -15.19 13.25
N GLY A 3 4.56 -14.54 14.22
CA GLY A 3 5.94 -14.85 14.63
C GLY A 3 7.06 -14.21 13.80
N ASP A 4 6.74 -13.63 12.64
CA ASP A 4 7.72 -12.96 11.79
C ASP A 4 8.11 -11.60 12.38
N THR A 5 9.40 -11.37 12.60
CA THR A 5 9.95 -10.02 12.85
C THR A 5 10.29 -9.37 11.53
N PHE A 6 9.61 -8.26 11.23
CA PHE A 6 9.94 -7.38 10.11
C PHE A 6 10.92 -6.29 10.56
N THR A 7 11.79 -5.88 9.65
CA THR A 7 12.70 -4.73 9.80
C THR A 7 12.56 -3.81 8.59
N SER A 8 12.89 -2.52 8.76
CA SER A 8 12.92 -1.54 7.69
C SER A 8 14.12 -0.59 7.87
N PRO A 9 14.64 0.01 6.80
CA PRO A 9 15.55 1.14 6.89
C PRO A 9 14.76 2.39 7.30
N LYS A 10 15.45 3.52 7.42
CA LYS A 10 14.77 4.83 7.44
C LYS A 10 14.01 5.01 6.09
N PRO A 11 12.75 5.48 6.10
CA PRO A 11 11.98 5.73 4.88
C PRO A 11 12.74 6.58 3.85
N ALA A 12 12.58 6.24 2.58
CA ALA A 12 13.28 6.87 1.47
C ALA A 12 12.82 8.33 1.28
N GLN A 13 13.73 9.26 1.54
CA GLN A 13 13.50 10.68 1.26
C GLN A 13 13.86 10.99 -0.19
N GLY A 14 12.94 11.65 -0.91
CA GLY A 14 13.06 11.90 -2.35
C GLY A 14 11.77 11.65 -3.14
N VAL A 15 10.76 11.02 -2.54
CA VAL A 15 9.41 10.92 -3.14
C VAL A 15 8.80 12.33 -3.25
N PRO A 16 8.37 12.78 -4.45
CA PRO A 16 7.79 14.12 -4.62
C PRO A 16 6.50 14.26 -3.79
N LYS A 17 6.57 15.06 -2.71
CA LYS A 17 5.51 15.22 -1.69
C LYS A 17 4.94 13.87 -1.22
N GLY A 18 5.78 13.01 -0.67
CA GLY A 18 5.34 11.72 -0.16
C GLY A 18 6.38 11.03 0.71
N ALA A 19 6.13 9.74 0.98
CA ALA A 19 7.06 8.83 1.63
C ALA A 19 7.01 7.47 0.94
N ALA A 20 8.11 6.71 1.02
CA ALA A 20 8.11 5.30 0.67
C ALA A 20 9.04 4.52 1.61
N VAL A 21 8.65 3.31 1.98
CA VAL A 21 9.42 2.45 2.87
C VAL A 21 9.12 0.98 2.58
N GLY A 22 10.19 0.19 2.43
CA GLY A 22 10.10 -1.26 2.41
C GLY A 22 10.32 -1.84 3.81
N PHE A 23 9.50 -2.82 4.18
CA PHE A 23 9.69 -3.67 5.35
C PHE A 23 9.92 -5.10 4.86
N TRP A 24 10.83 -5.84 5.49
CA TRP A 24 11.11 -7.24 5.14
C TRP A 24 11.37 -8.09 6.37
N ASN A 25 11.00 -9.37 6.29
CA ASN A 25 11.40 -10.38 7.25
C ASN A 25 12.90 -10.74 7.11
N ARG A 26 13.44 -11.48 8.09
CA ARG A 26 14.88 -11.75 8.24
C ARG A 26 15.56 -12.35 7.00
N ASP A 27 14.85 -13.13 6.20
CA ASP A 27 15.36 -13.79 4.99
C ASP A 27 14.84 -13.15 3.68
N HIS A 28 14.13 -12.02 3.77
CA HIS A 28 13.53 -11.29 2.66
C HIS A 28 12.53 -12.11 1.81
N SER A 29 12.05 -13.26 2.29
CA SER A 29 11.00 -14.05 1.64
C SER A 29 9.62 -13.38 1.67
N ARG A 30 9.40 -12.43 2.59
CA ARG A 30 8.18 -11.61 2.70
C ARG A 30 8.57 -10.13 2.79
N VAL A 31 8.01 -9.33 1.90
CA VAL A 31 8.27 -7.88 1.79
C VAL A 31 6.94 -7.13 1.83
N ILE A 32 6.94 -5.93 2.41
CA ILE A 32 5.84 -4.97 2.37
C ILE A 32 6.45 -3.66 1.89
N ASP A 33 6.20 -3.26 0.65
CA ASP A 33 6.54 -1.93 0.16
C ASP A 33 5.35 -1.00 0.33
N ASP A 34 5.51 0.06 1.11
CA ASP A 34 4.53 1.12 1.35
C ASP A 34 4.94 2.40 0.60
N ARG A 35 3.97 3.04 -0.06
CA ARG A 35 4.15 4.29 -0.80
C ARG A 35 2.97 5.23 -0.56
N ILE A 36 3.25 6.39 0.04
CA ILE A 36 2.30 7.48 0.25
C ILE A 36 2.63 8.64 -0.70
N ILE A 37 1.62 9.18 -1.38
CA ILE A 37 1.68 10.43 -2.16
C ILE A 37 0.69 11.43 -1.55
N ILE A 38 1.11 12.67 -1.30
CA ILE A 38 0.26 13.76 -0.82
C ILE A 38 -0.07 14.71 -1.97
N ALA A 39 -1.32 14.67 -2.42
CA ALA A 39 -1.88 15.55 -3.45
C ALA A 39 -2.11 16.98 -2.90
N PRO A 40 -2.35 17.98 -3.79
CA PRO A 40 -2.71 19.34 -3.38
C PRO A 40 -4.04 19.42 -2.61
N ASP A 41 -5.00 18.56 -2.95
CA ASP A 41 -6.37 18.50 -2.42
C ASP A 41 -6.95 17.09 -2.60
N SER A 42 -8.10 16.82 -1.99
CA SER A 42 -8.74 15.49 -2.01
C SER A 42 -9.29 15.11 -3.39
N ALA A 43 -9.83 16.05 -4.16
CA ALA A 43 -10.31 15.80 -5.52
C ALA A 43 -9.16 15.44 -6.48
N THR A 44 -7.93 15.86 -6.18
CA THR A 44 -6.71 15.45 -6.88
C THR A 44 -6.17 14.12 -6.37
N ALA A 45 -6.33 13.81 -5.07
CA ALA A 45 -6.02 12.48 -4.52
C ALA A 45 -6.91 11.39 -5.14
N GLU A 46 -8.23 11.61 -5.19
CA GLU A 46 -9.21 10.72 -5.84
C GLU A 46 -8.83 10.43 -7.31
N LYS A 47 -8.53 11.48 -8.10
CA LYS A 47 -8.08 11.33 -9.50
C LYS A 47 -6.74 10.60 -9.63
N ALA A 48 -5.81 10.83 -8.71
CA ALA A 48 -4.53 10.12 -8.68
C ALA A 48 -4.71 8.64 -8.31
N PHE A 49 -5.64 8.32 -7.41
CA PHE A 49 -6.02 6.94 -7.07
C PHE A 49 -6.70 6.22 -8.24
N GLU A 50 -7.62 6.87 -8.97
CA GLU A 50 -8.19 6.31 -10.21
C GLU A 50 -7.15 6.09 -11.31
N ALA A 51 -6.09 6.91 -11.35
CA ALA A 51 -4.93 6.67 -12.22
C ALA A 51 -4.03 5.53 -11.70
N GLU A 52 -3.90 5.34 -10.39
CA GLU A 52 -3.12 4.27 -9.77
C GLU A 52 -3.76 2.90 -9.99
N LYS A 53 -5.08 2.75 -9.76
CA LYS A 53 -5.83 1.53 -10.08
C LYS A 53 -5.59 1.08 -11.53
N LYS A 54 -5.60 2.01 -12.48
CA LYS A 54 -5.32 1.72 -13.90
C LYS A 54 -3.89 1.24 -14.15
N LYS A 55 -2.89 1.75 -13.41
CA LYS A 55 -1.51 1.23 -13.47
C LYS A 55 -1.46 -0.20 -12.92
N ILE A 56 -2.10 -0.47 -11.80
CA ILE A 56 -2.11 -1.81 -11.18
C ILE A 56 -2.75 -2.82 -12.13
N SER A 57 -3.92 -2.52 -12.72
CA SER A 57 -4.53 -3.36 -13.77
C SER A 57 -3.71 -3.48 -15.06
N THR A 58 -2.80 -2.54 -15.34
CA THR A 58 -1.86 -2.65 -16.48
C THR A 58 -0.64 -3.50 -16.15
N ALA A 59 -0.17 -3.47 -14.90
CA ALA A 59 0.93 -4.30 -14.40
C ALA A 59 0.50 -5.75 -14.15
N LEU A 60 -0.76 -5.94 -13.74
CA LEU A 60 -1.39 -7.23 -13.42
C LEU A 60 -2.56 -7.50 -14.39
N PRO A 61 -2.32 -7.68 -15.70
CA PRO A 61 -3.38 -7.71 -16.72
C PRO A 61 -4.35 -8.88 -16.57
N ASP A 62 -3.91 -10.01 -16.01
CA ASP A 62 -4.73 -11.18 -15.72
C ASP A 62 -5.43 -11.11 -14.34
N THR A 63 -5.45 -9.94 -13.70
CA THR A 63 -5.97 -9.73 -12.34
C THR A 63 -7.07 -8.66 -12.31
N THR A 64 -8.26 -9.08 -11.91
CA THR A 64 -9.37 -8.16 -11.59
C THR A 64 -9.13 -7.50 -10.23
N LEU A 65 -9.22 -6.17 -10.16
CA LEU A 65 -9.25 -5.45 -8.89
C LEU A 65 -10.59 -5.69 -8.18
N THR A 66 -10.52 -5.95 -6.88
CA THR A 66 -11.67 -6.16 -5.98
C THR A 66 -11.74 -5.07 -4.93
N ASP A 67 -12.93 -4.71 -4.45
CA ASP A 67 -13.10 -3.70 -3.41
C ASP A 67 -12.46 -4.16 -2.09
N ALA A 68 -11.74 -3.24 -1.42
CA ALA A 68 -11.08 -3.48 -0.15
C ALA A 68 -11.59 -2.48 0.92
N PRO A 69 -12.00 -2.93 2.12
CA PRO A 69 -12.54 -2.07 3.17
C PRO A 69 -11.43 -1.31 3.91
N VAL A 70 -10.79 -0.37 3.22
CA VAL A 70 -9.69 0.47 3.72
C VAL A 70 -9.70 1.85 3.06
N GLY A 71 -9.50 2.91 3.85
CA GLY A 71 -9.57 4.28 3.37
C GLY A 71 -10.89 4.60 2.67
N GLN A 72 -10.79 5.42 1.62
CA GLN A 72 -11.86 5.71 0.68
C GLN A 72 -11.61 4.94 -0.62
N GLY A 73 -12.65 4.30 -1.16
CA GLY A 73 -12.66 3.64 -2.47
C GLY A 73 -11.66 2.50 -2.67
N GLY A 74 -11.08 1.96 -1.59
CA GLY A 74 -9.94 1.05 -1.62
C GLY A 74 -10.11 -0.19 -2.50
N ALA A 75 -9.01 -0.62 -3.13
CA ALA A 75 -8.98 -1.75 -4.05
C ALA A 75 -7.79 -2.68 -3.80
N LEU A 76 -7.99 -3.97 -4.04
CA LEU A 76 -7.02 -5.06 -3.91
C LEU A 76 -6.90 -5.83 -5.23
N GLY A 77 -5.67 -5.99 -5.72
CA GLY A 77 -5.28 -6.98 -6.72
C GLY A 77 -4.48 -8.12 -6.10
N VAL A 78 -4.68 -9.35 -6.57
CA VAL A 78 -3.92 -10.53 -6.13
C VAL A 78 -3.39 -11.27 -7.34
N ALA A 79 -2.07 -11.41 -7.42
CA ALA A 79 -1.36 -11.94 -8.58
C ALA A 79 -0.19 -12.85 -8.18
N LYS A 80 0.50 -13.38 -9.19
CA LYS A 80 1.86 -13.90 -9.04
C LYS A 80 2.85 -12.93 -9.69
N SER A 81 4.10 -12.96 -9.22
CA SER A 81 5.20 -12.28 -9.91
C SER A 81 5.40 -12.85 -11.33
N LYS A 82 6.02 -12.07 -12.22
CA LYS A 82 6.20 -12.43 -13.64
C LYS A 82 7.02 -13.72 -13.87
N ASP A 83 7.89 -14.06 -12.94
CA ASP A 83 8.69 -15.30 -12.89
C ASP A 83 7.98 -16.44 -12.13
N GLY A 84 6.83 -16.17 -11.53
CA GLY A 84 6.03 -17.14 -10.76
C GLY A 84 6.57 -17.47 -9.36
N SER A 85 7.67 -16.85 -8.92
CA SER A 85 8.34 -17.16 -7.64
C SER A 85 7.61 -16.61 -6.41
N LYS A 86 6.83 -15.54 -6.58
CA LYS A 86 6.06 -14.88 -5.50
C LYS A 86 4.56 -14.88 -5.76
N ALA A 87 3.80 -14.84 -4.67
CA ALA A 87 2.42 -14.38 -4.63
C ALA A 87 2.37 -12.94 -4.08
N VAL A 88 1.64 -12.07 -4.76
CA VAL A 88 1.65 -10.62 -4.57
C VAL A 88 0.23 -10.14 -4.26
N ASN A 89 0.06 -9.37 -3.18
CA ASN A 89 -1.17 -8.64 -2.87
C ASN A 89 -0.88 -7.14 -3.00
N THR A 90 -1.40 -6.48 -4.04
CA THR A 90 -1.23 -5.04 -4.26
C THR A 90 -2.52 -4.32 -3.86
N ILE A 91 -2.44 -3.45 -2.85
CA ILE A 91 -3.57 -2.66 -2.34
C ILE A 91 -3.34 -1.20 -2.68
N ALA A 92 -4.39 -0.49 -3.11
CA ALA A 92 -4.39 0.96 -3.19
C ALA A 92 -5.65 1.57 -2.57
N PHE A 93 -5.52 2.74 -1.95
CA PHE A 93 -6.63 3.53 -1.43
C PHE A 93 -6.28 5.02 -1.39
N HIS A 94 -7.26 5.89 -1.12
CA HIS A 94 -7.02 7.29 -0.80
C HIS A 94 -7.68 7.68 0.53
N GLU A 95 -7.16 8.73 1.18
CA GLU A 95 -7.78 9.32 2.37
C GLU A 95 -7.37 10.79 2.48
N GLY A 96 -8.33 11.70 2.61
CA GLY A 96 -8.09 13.14 2.56
C GLY A 96 -7.26 13.55 1.32
N GLN A 97 -6.06 14.10 1.55
CA GLN A 97 -5.09 14.47 0.50
C GLN A 97 -4.15 13.32 0.08
N ALA A 98 -4.17 12.18 0.76
CA ALA A 98 -3.21 11.09 0.54
C ALA A 98 -3.75 10.05 -0.44
N VAL A 99 -2.86 9.51 -1.27
CA VAL A 99 -3.03 8.23 -1.99
C VAL A 99 -1.96 7.28 -1.49
N VAL A 100 -2.34 6.06 -1.18
CA VAL A 100 -1.46 5.00 -0.70
C VAL A 100 -1.49 3.82 -1.67
N THR A 101 -0.31 3.32 -2.03
CA THR A 101 -0.12 2.03 -2.70
C THR A 101 0.73 1.15 -1.79
N MET A 102 0.31 -0.07 -1.52
CA MET A 102 1.06 -1.07 -0.77
C MET A 102 1.20 -2.35 -1.59
N GLU A 103 2.40 -2.92 -1.64
CA GLU A 103 2.64 -4.24 -2.25
C GLU A 103 3.13 -5.21 -1.18
N LEU A 104 2.42 -6.32 -1.01
CA LEU A 104 2.74 -7.35 -0.02
C LEU A 104 3.14 -8.66 -0.74
N ASP A 105 4.43 -8.91 -0.69
CA ASP A 105 5.12 -10.03 -1.31
C ASP A 105 5.18 -11.25 -0.39
N SER A 106 5.09 -12.44 -1.00
CA SER A 106 5.18 -13.73 -0.31
C SER A 106 5.65 -14.85 -1.22
N PRO A 107 6.16 -15.98 -0.69
CA PRO A 107 6.44 -17.17 -1.50
C PRO A 107 5.19 -17.63 -2.25
N ALA A 108 5.34 -18.08 -3.50
CA ALA A 108 4.20 -18.49 -4.33
C ALA A 108 3.49 -19.78 -3.85
N ASP A 109 4.07 -20.50 -2.89
CA ASP A 109 3.58 -21.69 -2.19
C ASP A 109 3.07 -21.40 -0.76
N ASP A 110 3.43 -20.26 -0.16
CA ASP A 110 2.94 -19.78 1.15
C ASP A 110 2.37 -18.33 1.06
N PRO A 111 1.30 -18.14 0.24
CA PRO A 111 0.75 -16.83 -0.08
C PRO A 111 0.06 -16.15 1.12
N LEU A 112 0.22 -14.84 1.25
CA LEU A 112 -0.55 -14.07 2.22
C LEU A 112 -2.05 -14.09 1.91
N SER A 113 -2.88 -14.22 2.94
CA SER A 113 -4.33 -14.09 2.80
C SER A 113 -4.73 -12.63 2.58
N GLN A 114 -5.76 -12.42 1.77
CA GLN A 114 -6.33 -11.09 1.49
C GLN A 114 -6.67 -10.33 2.79
N ASN A 115 -7.21 -11.04 3.79
CA ASN A 115 -7.51 -10.46 5.10
C ASN A 115 -6.26 -10.00 5.87
N PHE A 116 -5.11 -10.70 5.78
CA PHE A 116 -3.85 -10.23 6.39
C PHE A 116 -3.37 -8.95 5.67
N ALA A 117 -3.45 -8.91 4.34
CA ALA A 117 -3.07 -7.73 3.55
C ALA A 117 -3.97 -6.51 3.84
N ILE A 118 -5.30 -6.68 3.84
CA ILE A 118 -6.27 -5.64 4.19
C ILE A 118 -6.03 -5.12 5.62
N ALA A 119 -5.76 -6.02 6.59
CA ALA A 119 -5.47 -5.62 7.97
C ALA A 119 -4.12 -4.89 8.15
N VAL A 120 -3.19 -5.00 7.19
CA VAL A 120 -1.99 -4.14 7.13
C VAL A 120 -2.34 -2.78 6.55
N ALA A 121 -3.07 -2.73 5.44
CA ALA A 121 -3.51 -1.48 4.82
C ALA A 121 -4.38 -0.64 5.77
N GLN A 122 -5.24 -1.25 6.58
CA GLN A 122 -6.04 -0.57 7.60
C GLN A 122 -5.20 0.10 8.72
N LYS A 123 -4.02 -0.45 9.05
CA LYS A 123 -3.07 0.21 9.98
C LYS A 123 -2.43 1.42 9.32
N GLN A 124 -2.11 1.31 8.03
CA GLN A 124 -1.53 2.40 7.26
C GLN A 124 -2.54 3.54 7.05
N ASP A 125 -3.80 3.21 6.79
CA ASP A 125 -4.91 4.16 6.73
C ASP A 125 -5.08 4.93 8.06
N ALA A 126 -5.04 4.22 9.21
CA ALA A 126 -5.07 4.86 10.52
C ALA A 126 -3.87 5.82 10.75
N ALA A 127 -2.66 5.44 10.32
CA ALA A 127 -1.47 6.28 10.41
C ALA A 127 -1.57 7.53 9.51
N VAL A 128 -2.08 7.38 8.28
CA VAL A 128 -2.35 8.47 7.34
C VAL A 128 -3.40 9.44 7.89
N LYS A 129 -4.50 8.91 8.45
CA LYS A 129 -5.52 9.72 9.13
C LYS A 129 -4.92 10.60 10.23
N SER A 130 -4.09 10.03 11.13
CA SER A 130 -3.39 10.81 12.17
C SER A 130 -2.51 11.90 11.56
N GLY A 131 -1.59 11.53 10.67
CA GLY A 131 -0.62 12.48 10.10
C GLY A 131 -1.24 13.60 9.25
N LEU A 132 -2.43 13.37 8.67
CA LEU A 132 -3.22 14.42 8.03
C LEU A 132 -3.92 15.32 9.06
N SER A 133 -4.50 14.76 10.13
CA SER A 133 -5.11 15.54 11.21
C SER A 133 -4.10 16.43 11.93
N ASP A 134 -2.92 15.90 12.29
CA ASP A 134 -1.86 16.64 12.99
C ASP A 134 -1.39 17.88 12.20
N LYS A 135 -1.40 17.78 10.86
CA LYS A 135 -1.08 18.88 9.94
C LYS A 135 -2.16 19.97 9.85
N THR A 136 -3.38 19.71 10.32
CA THR A 136 -4.48 20.68 10.36
C THR A 136 -4.64 21.40 11.71
N ALA A 137 -3.92 20.95 12.75
CA ALA A 137 -3.85 21.68 14.00
C ALA A 137 -3.01 22.97 13.82
N PRO A 138 -3.41 24.11 14.42
CA PRO A 138 -2.56 25.29 14.47
C PRO A 138 -1.32 24.97 15.30
N GLN A 139 -0.12 25.14 14.71
CA GLN A 139 1.13 25.04 15.46
C GLN A 139 1.12 26.09 16.58
N SER A 140 1.25 25.62 17.83
CA SER A 140 1.18 26.41 19.06
C SER A 140 2.57 26.73 19.60
#